data_AF-A0A602YYN6-F1
#
_entry.id   AF-A0A602YYN6-F1
#
_cell.length_a   1.000
_cell.length_b   1.000
_cell.length_c   1.000
_cell.angle_alpha   90.00
_cell.angle_beta   90.00
_cell.angle_gamma   90.00
#
_symmetry.space_group_name_H-M   'P 1'
#
loop_
_entity.id
_entity.type
_entity.pdbx_description
1 polymer ?
#
loop_
_entity_poly.entity_id
_entity_poly.type
_entity_poly.pdbx_seq_one_letter_code
_entity_poly.pdbx_strand_id
1 'polypeptide(L)'
;MSTVKHTLDPDAPWKQLTSGNEKQPVLIQVTSGGMLFCESATLPASDAAAHHLTSGPQSFITVTAPTILWVKGSKELSDSIVVVTGSDMV
;
A
#
# COMPACT_ATOMS: atom_id res chain seq x y z
N MET A 1 16.24 0.61 -9.71
CA MET A 1 15.23 -0.01 -8.83
C MET A 1 15.46 0.55 -7.43
N SER A 2 14.50 1.29 -6.91
CA SER A 2 14.55 1.90 -5.58
C SER A 2 13.56 1.20 -4.66
N THR A 3 13.95 1.02 -3.41
CA THR A 3 13.07 0.52 -2.35
C THR A 3 12.81 1.62 -1.35
N VAL A 4 11.55 1.86 -1.01
CA VAL A 4 11.13 2.81 0.02
C VAL A 4 10.32 2.08 1.08
N LYS A 5 10.45 2.54 2.33
CA LYS A 5 9.69 2.02 3.46
C LYS A 5 8.70 3.06 3.95
N HIS A 6 7.51 2.60 4.31
CA HIS A 6 6.46 3.42 4.90
C HIS A 6 5.95 2.74 6.16
N THR A 7 5.93 3.49 7.26
CA THR A 7 5.15 3.12 8.44
C THR A 7 3.76 3.72 8.30
N LEU A 8 2.74 2.88 8.44
CA LEU A 8 1.33 3.28 8.38
C LEU A 8 0.75 3.26 9.78
N ASP A 9 0.37 4.45 10.24
CA ASP A 9 -0.41 4.66 11.47
C ASP A 9 -1.89 4.34 11.18
N PRO A 10 -2.56 3.48 11.97
CA PRO A 10 -3.98 3.17 11.83
C PRO A 10 -4.94 4.36 11.93
N ASP A 11 -4.53 5.44 12.61
CA ASP A 11 -5.31 6.68 12.76
C ASP A 11 -5.03 7.70 11.66
N ALA A 12 -3.99 7.48 10.83
CA ALA A 12 -3.66 8.35 9.72
C ALA A 12 -4.64 8.20 8.53
N PRO A 13 -4.77 9.23 7.68
CA PRO A 13 -5.53 9.14 6.44
C PRO A 13 -4.91 8.12 5.46
N TRP A 14 -5.67 7.79 4.41
CA TRP A 14 -5.18 6.99 3.29
C TRP A 14 -3.90 7.59 2.69
N LYS A 15 -2.95 6.72 2.39
CA LYS A 15 -1.68 7.05 1.74
C LYS A 15 -1.66 6.44 0.34
N GLN A 16 -1.39 7.26 -0.66
CA GLN A 16 -1.18 6.80 -2.03
C GLN A 16 0.21 6.15 -2.15
N LEU A 17 0.29 4.95 -2.73
CA LEU A 17 1.58 4.28 -3.01
C LEU A 17 1.94 4.26 -4.49
N THR A 18 0.95 4.32 -5.39
CA THR A 18 1.19 4.37 -6.84
C THR A 18 0.38 5.51 -7.47
N SER A 19 0.92 6.11 -8.51
CA SER A 19 0.34 7.19 -9.32
C SER A 19 -0.49 6.69 -10.50
N GLY A 20 -0.38 5.40 -10.84
CA GLY A 20 -1.01 4.81 -12.02
C GLY A 20 -0.25 5.08 -13.32
N ASN A 21 0.89 5.77 -13.25
CA ASN A 21 1.73 6.09 -14.42
C ASN A 21 3.10 5.37 -14.38
N GLU A 22 3.25 4.38 -13.50
CA GLU A 22 4.50 3.66 -13.33
C GLU A 22 4.90 2.93 -14.61
N LYS A 23 6.16 3.08 -15.02
CA LYS A 23 6.71 2.43 -16.22
C LYS A 23 6.99 0.94 -16.01
N GLN A 24 7.11 0.50 -14.77
CA GLN A 24 7.40 -0.88 -14.38
C GLN A 24 6.46 -1.29 -13.24
N PRO A 25 6.17 -2.58 -13.09
CA PRO A 25 5.40 -3.08 -11.96
C PRO A 25 6.03 -2.67 -10.62
N VAL A 26 5.20 -2.28 -9.67
CA VAL A 26 5.58 -2.00 -8.29
C VAL A 26 5.26 -3.20 -7.43
N LEU A 27 6.23 -3.67 -6.66
CA LEU A 27 6.03 -4.72 -5.67
C LEU A 27 5.85 -4.08 -4.29
N ILE A 28 4.76 -4.39 -3.63
CA ILE A 28 4.42 -3.91 -2.30
C ILE A 28 4.43 -5.11 -1.36
N GLN A 29 5.16 -5.03 -0.26
CA GLN A 29 5.25 -6.09 0.73
C GLN A 29 4.94 -5.55 2.12
N VAL A 30 4.07 -6.25 2.86
CA VAL A 30 3.81 -5.96 4.27
C VAL A 30 4.77 -6.79 5.11
N THR A 31 5.66 -6.11 5.82
CA THR A 31 6.75 -6.75 6.59
C THR A 31 6.44 -6.87 8.09
N SER A 32 5.46 -6.13 8.58
CA SER A 32 4.97 -6.19 9.97
C SER A 32 3.51 -5.75 10.03
N GLY A 33 2.75 -6.29 10.98
CA GLY A 33 1.35 -5.93 11.22
C GLY A 33 0.42 -6.35 10.08
N GLY A 34 -0.49 -5.46 9.68
CA GLY A 34 -1.36 -5.64 8.52
C GLY A 34 -2.00 -4.35 8.01
N MET A 35 -2.02 -4.17 6.69
CA MET A 35 -2.55 -2.97 6.05
C MET A 35 -3.95 -3.20 5.48
N LEU A 36 -4.69 -2.10 5.36
CA LEU A 36 -5.86 -2.00 4.50
C LEU A 36 -5.43 -1.42 3.16
N PHE A 37 -5.98 -1.92 2.04
CA PHE A 37 -5.70 -1.38 0.73
C PHE A 37 -6.94 -1.38 -0.18
N CYS A 38 -6.98 -0.43 -1.10
CA CYS A 38 -7.98 -0.38 -2.17
C CYS A 38 -7.40 0.30 -3.41
N GLU A 39 -8.03 0.05 -4.56
CA GLU A 39 -7.74 0.72 -5.82
C GLU A 39 -8.77 1.83 -6.04
N SER A 40 -8.31 3.05 -6.28
CA SER A 40 -9.20 4.19 -6.50
C SER A 40 -8.49 5.28 -7.28
N ALA A 41 -9.18 5.85 -8.28
CA ALA A 41 -8.67 6.97 -9.07
C ALA A 41 -8.50 8.26 -8.24
N THR A 42 -9.21 8.36 -7.11
CA THR A 42 -9.17 9.53 -6.20
C THR A 42 -8.94 9.08 -4.77
N LEU A 43 -8.58 10.01 -3.88
CA LEU A 43 -8.49 9.76 -2.44
C LEU A 43 -9.78 9.08 -1.92
N PRO A 44 -9.69 7.88 -1.31
CA PRO A 44 -10.85 7.20 -0.76
C PRO A 44 -11.42 7.92 0.47
N ALA A 45 -12.72 7.74 0.71
CA ALA A 45 -13.34 8.13 1.99
C ALA A 45 -12.68 7.37 3.16
N SER A 46 -12.73 7.95 4.36
CA SER A 46 -12.08 7.39 5.56
C SER A 46 -12.55 5.98 5.95
N ASP A 47 -13.79 5.65 5.57
CA ASP A 47 -14.52 4.40 5.81
C ASP A 47 -14.76 3.60 4.52
N ALA A 48 -14.06 3.94 3.43
CA ALA A 48 -14.16 3.21 2.17
C ALA A 48 -13.88 1.71 2.37
N ALA A 49 -14.62 0.86 1.64
CA ALA A 49 -14.39 -0.57 1.64
C ALA A 49 -12.96 -0.90 1.21
N ALA A 50 -12.32 -1.82 1.93
CA ALA A 50 -10.92 -2.14 1.75
C ALA A 50 -10.62 -3.63 1.90
N HIS A 51 -9.58 -4.07 1.22
CA HIS A 51 -9.00 -5.39 1.42
C HIS A 51 -7.97 -5.36 2.54
N HIS A 52 -7.82 -6.48 3.24
CA HIS A 52 -6.85 -6.63 4.33
C HIS A 52 -5.66 -7.45 3.82
N LEU A 53 -4.44 -7.02 4.15
CA LEU A 53 -3.23 -7.80 3.93
C LEU A 53 -2.37 -7.81 5.19
N THR A 54 -2.24 -8.98 5.81
CA THR A 54 -1.36 -9.22 6.97
C THR A 54 0.06 -9.54 6.52
N SER A 55 1.05 -9.28 7.39
CA SER A 55 2.43 -9.72 7.16
C SER A 55 2.59 -11.26 7.16
N GLY A 56 3.61 -11.77 6.46
CA GLY A 56 3.81 -13.21 6.26
C GLY A 56 4.51 -13.60 4.94
N PRO A 57 4.68 -14.91 4.69
CA PRO A 57 5.47 -15.43 3.55
C PRO A 57 4.92 -15.10 2.17
N GLN A 58 3.64 -14.71 2.07
CA GLN A 58 2.94 -14.39 0.82
C GLN A 58 2.29 -13.00 0.86
N SER A 59 2.85 -12.11 1.68
CA SER A 59 2.25 -10.80 1.97
C SER A 59 2.74 -9.73 1.01
N PHE A 60 2.55 -9.97 -0.28
CA PHE A 60 2.94 -9.03 -1.33
C PHE A 60 1.85 -8.85 -2.39
N ILE A 61 1.84 -7.65 -2.98
CA ILE A 61 0.97 -7.26 -4.10
C ILE A 61 1.86 -6.71 -5.20
N THR A 62 1.62 -7.16 -6.43
CA THR A 62 2.20 -6.55 -7.63
C THR A 62 1.18 -5.60 -8.24
N VAL A 63 1.54 -4.34 -8.37
CA VAL A 63 0.70 -3.29 -8.95
C VAL A 63 1.28 -2.87 -10.29
N THR A 64 0.43 -2.77 -11.31
CA THR A 64 0.80 -2.31 -12.65
C THR A 64 -0.02 -1.10 -13.03
N ALA A 65 0.54 -0.19 -13.83
CA ALA A 65 -0.25 0.88 -14.42
C ALA A 65 -1.47 0.31 -15.20
N PRO A 66 -2.65 0.96 -15.16
CA PRO A 66 -2.90 2.30 -14.63
C PRO A 66 -3.34 2.36 -13.15
N THR A 67 -3.08 1.33 -12.35
CA THR A 67 -3.64 1.21 -11.00
C THR A 67 -3.04 2.22 -10.00
N ILE A 68 -3.92 3.00 -9.37
CA ILE A 68 -3.63 3.85 -8.22
C ILE A 68 -4.02 3.10 -6.94
N LEU A 69 -3.01 2.69 -6.17
CA LEU A 69 -3.19 1.98 -4.92
C LEU A 69 -3.12 2.94 -3.73
N TRP A 70 -4.13 2.85 -2.88
CA TRP A 70 -4.18 3.53 -1.59
C TRP A 70 -4.07 2.51 -0.46
N VAL A 71 -3.30 2.86 0.57
CA VAL A 71 -3.11 2.03 1.76
C VAL A 71 -3.38 2.80 3.05
N LYS A 72 -3.76 2.08 4.10
CA LYS A 72 -3.96 2.60 5.45
C LYS A 72 -3.53 1.56 6.47
N GLY A 73 -3.06 1.99 7.65
CA GLY A 73 -2.80 1.06 8.76
C GLY A 73 -4.11 0.41 9.24
N SER A 74 -4.07 -0.85 9.64
CA SER A 74 -5.24 -1.51 10.25
C SER A 74 -5.14 -1.46 11.77
N LYS A 75 -6.15 -0.89 12.44
CA LYS A 75 -6.24 -0.89 13.91
C LYS A 75 -6.28 -2.30 14.50
N GLU A 76 -6.89 -3.23 13.77
CA GLU A 76 -7.04 -4.61 14.19
C GLU A 76 -5.73 -5.41 14.07
N LEU A 77 -4.79 -4.94 13.25
CA LEU A 77 -3.59 -5.69 12.87
C LEU A 77 -2.28 -4.98 13.28
N SER A 78 -2.35 -3.95 14.13
CA SER A 78 -1.24 -3.09 14.59
C SER A 78 -0.57 -2.24 13.50
N ASP A 79 0.35 -1.37 13.92
CA ASP A 79 1.15 -0.54 13.03
C ASP A 79 1.82 -1.38 11.94
N SER A 80 1.69 -0.90 10.70
CA SER A 80 2.12 -1.66 9.54
C SER A 80 3.34 -1.06 8.88
N ILE A 81 4.35 -1.88 8.62
CA ILE A 81 5.52 -1.47 7.85
C ILE A 81 5.38 -2.05 6.44
N VAL A 82 5.18 -1.15 5.48
CA VAL A 82 5.06 -1.47 4.07
C VAL A 82 6.36 -1.13 3.36
N VAL A 83 6.89 -2.09 2.63
CA VAL A 83 8.07 -1.92 1.77
C VAL A 83 7.59 -1.91 0.33
N VAL A 84 7.93 -0.85 -0.39
CA VAL A 84 7.56 -0.68 -1.80
C VAL A 84 8.82 -0.67 -2.64
N THR A 85 8.88 -1.54 -3.64
CA THR A 85 10.00 -1.63 -4.58
C THR A 85 9.50 -1.34 -5.98
N GLY A 86 10.04 -0.30 -6.62
CA GLY A 86 9.66 0.16 -7.95
C GLY A 86 10.83 0.83 -8.68
N SER A 87 10.71 1.07 -9.98
CA SER A 87 11.79 1.72 -10.75
C SER A 87 11.84 3.24 -10.59
N ASP A 88 10.72 3.89 -10.29
CA ASP A 88 10.57 5.35 -10.32
C ASP A 88 9.51 5.81 -9.30
N MET A 89 9.77 5.62 -8.01
CA MET A 89 8.86 6.10 -6.95
C MET A 89 9.01 7.62 -6.85
N VAL A 90 7.94 8.37 -7.18
CA VAL A 90 7.89 9.84 -7.08
C VAL A 90 7.61 10.27 -5.65
#